data_AF-A0A7V2JPD5-F1
#
_entry.id   AF-A0A7V2JPD5-F1
#
_cell.length_a   1.000
_cell.length_b   1.000
_cell.length_c   1.000
_cell.angle_alpha   90.00
_cell.angle_beta   90.00
_cell.angle_gamma   90.00
#
_symmetry.space_group_name_H-M   'P 1'
#
loop_
_entity.id
_entity.type
_entity.pdbx_description
1 polymer ?
#
loop_
_entity_poly.entity_id
_entity_poly.type
_entity_poly.pdbx_seq_one_letter_code
_entity_poly.pdbx_strand_id
1 'polypeptide(L)'
;MKSVLLDIIKDTTVESGMRHPLSDSTIENLRQCLALIYAREHEIADEHGLSIQKKPYYTDEPQTSSMVLMDDLLAQKNKNK
;
A
#
# COMPACT_ATOMS: atom_id res chain seq x y z
N MET A 1 5.43 -5.92 -11.63
CA MET A 1 6.08 -4.85 -12.42
C MET A 1 6.52 -3.67 -11.56
N LYS A 2 5.73 -3.21 -10.56
CA LYS A 2 6.11 -2.12 -9.65
C LYS A 2 7.52 -2.28 -9.06
N SER A 3 7.83 -3.46 -8.52
CA SER A 3 9.15 -3.77 -7.94
C SER A 3 10.30 -3.54 -8.92
N VAL A 4 10.20 -4.07 -10.14
CA VAL A 4 11.23 -3.91 -11.18
C VAL A 4 11.48 -2.43 -11.52
N LEU A 5 10.40 -1.63 -11.66
CA LEU A 5 10.52 -0.19 -11.91
C LEU A 5 11.19 0.53 -10.73
N LEU A 6 10.87 0.14 -9.50
CA LEU A 6 11.50 0.71 -8.30
C LEU A 6 12.98 0.33 -8.18
N ASP A 7 13.36 -0.88 -8.57
CA ASP A 7 14.77 -1.29 -8.56
C ASP A 7 15.57 -0.52 -9.61
N ILE A 8 15.01 -0.32 -10.82
CA ILE A 8 15.61 0.56 -11.83
C ILE A 8 15.76 2.00 -11.30
N ILE A 9 14.74 2.53 -10.62
CA ILE A 9 14.81 3.87 -10.04
C ILE A 9 15.93 3.92 -9.00
N LYS A 10 16.02 2.95 -8.09
CA LYS A 10 17.10 2.89 -7.09
C LYS A 10 18.49 2.88 -7.74
N ASP A 11 18.67 2.04 -8.76
CA ASP A 11 19.95 1.89 -9.46
C ASP A 11 20.34 3.14 -10.28
N THR A 12 19.34 3.91 -10.71
CA THR A 12 19.56 5.14 -11.52
C THR A 12 19.55 6.42 -10.69
N THR A 13 19.14 6.36 -9.41
CA THR A 13 19.11 7.54 -8.54
C THR A 13 20.54 7.97 -8.20
N VAL A 14 20.86 9.22 -8.52
CA VAL A 14 22.17 9.83 -8.24
C VAL A 14 22.08 10.85 -7.12
N GLU A 15 23.22 11.18 -6.51
CA GLU A 15 23.31 12.26 -5.53
C GLU A 15 22.90 13.61 -6.14
N SER A 16 22.37 14.48 -5.28
CA SER A 16 21.94 15.82 -5.68
C SER A 16 23.11 16.62 -6.29
N GLY A 17 22.89 17.21 -7.46
CA GLY A 17 23.91 17.97 -8.20
C GLY A 17 24.64 17.16 -9.28
N MET A 18 24.47 15.84 -9.33
CA MET A 18 24.93 15.02 -10.46
C MET A 18 23.87 14.92 -11.55
N ARG A 19 24.30 14.76 -12.81
CA ARG A 19 23.37 14.51 -13.91
C ARG A 19 22.80 13.09 -13.79
N HIS A 20 21.48 12.99 -13.85
CA HIS A 20 20.78 11.72 -13.87
C HIS A 20 21.07 10.97 -15.18
N PRO A 21 21.27 9.63 -15.16
CA PRO A 21 21.62 8.87 -16.37
C PRO A 21 20.46 8.72 -17.36
N LEU A 22 19.22 8.81 -16.88
CA LEU A 22 18.01 8.80 -17.72
C LEU A 22 17.61 10.22 -18.14
N SER A 23 17.04 10.34 -19.34
CA SER A 23 16.46 11.60 -19.82
C SER A 23 15.22 12.01 -19.02
N ASP A 24 14.92 13.31 -18.98
CA ASP A 24 13.71 13.83 -18.31
C ASP A 24 12.42 13.19 -18.82
N SER A 25 12.34 12.93 -20.13
CA SER A 25 11.20 12.24 -20.74
C SER A 25 11.07 10.80 -20.23
N THR A 26 12.19 10.07 -20.09
CA THR A 26 12.18 8.71 -19.53
C THR A 26 11.73 8.72 -18.08
N ILE A 27 12.22 9.68 -17.29
CA ILE A 27 11.83 9.81 -15.88
C ILE A 27 10.33 10.10 -15.78
N GLU A 28 9.79 10.96 -16.65
CA GLU A 28 8.36 11.24 -16.68
C GLU A 28 7.53 10.01 -17.05
N ASN A 29 7.96 9.25 -18.05
CA ASN A 29 7.31 7.99 -18.42
C ASN A 29 7.29 6.99 -17.25
N LEU A 30 8.36 6.91 -16.45
CA LEU A 30 8.40 6.07 -15.26
C LEU A 30 7.37 6.50 -14.21
N ARG A 31 7.24 7.82 -13.96
CA ARG A 31 6.23 8.35 -13.02
C ARG A 31 4.81 8.03 -13.47
N GLN A 32 4.51 8.27 -14.75
CA GLN A 32 3.18 7.99 -15.31
C GLN A 32 2.87 6.49 -15.25
N CYS A 33 3.84 5.63 -15.57
CA CYS A 33 3.65 4.18 -15.48
C CYS A 33 3.41 3.72 -14.03
N LEU A 34 4.15 4.24 -13.05
CA LEU A 34 3.93 3.94 -11.64
C LEU A 34 2.55 4.42 -11.14
N ALA A 35 2.08 5.58 -11.61
CA ALA A 35 0.73 6.07 -11.29
C ALA A 35 -0.36 5.13 -11.80
N LEU A 36 -0.24 4.64 -13.03
CA LEU A 36 -1.18 3.68 -13.61
C LEU A 36 -1.17 2.33 -12.86
N ILE A 37 0.02 1.84 -12.51
CA ILE A 37 0.16 0.61 -11.71
C ILE A 37 -0.52 0.78 -10.35
N TYR A 38 -0.29 1.91 -9.68
CA TYR A 38 -0.90 2.20 -8.38
C TYR A 38 -2.43 2.28 -8.47
N ALA A 39 -2.97 3.00 -9.45
CA ALA A 39 -4.41 3.08 -9.67
C ALA A 39 -5.03 1.68 -9.82
N ARG A 40 -4.38 0.81 -10.60
CA ARG A 40 -4.84 -0.57 -10.77
C ARG A 40 -4.73 -1.41 -9.50
N GLU A 41 -3.64 -1.27 -8.74
CA GLU A 41 -3.47 -1.97 -7.45
C GLU A 41 -4.55 -1.52 -6.45
N HIS A 42 -4.92 -0.23 -6.47
CA HIS A 42 -5.97 0.33 -5.62
C HIS A 42 -7.36 -0.21 -5.98
N GLU A 43 -7.73 -0.22 -7.27
CA GLU A 43 -8.98 -0.80 -7.75
C GLU A 43 -9.14 -2.26 -7.27
N ILE A 44 -8.10 -3.07 -7.44
CA ILE A 44 -8.11 -4.48 -7.03
C ILE A 44 -8.25 -4.59 -5.51
N ALA A 45 -7.58 -3.74 -4.73
CA ALA A 45 -7.69 -3.79 -3.27
C ALA A 45 -9.10 -3.42 -2.78
N ASP A 46 -9.72 -2.40 -3.38
CA ASP A 46 -11.10 -2.00 -3.09
C ASP A 46 -12.09 -3.14 -3.42
N GLU A 47 -11.93 -3.81 -4.57
CA GLU A 47 -12.74 -4.98 -4.96
C GLU A 47 -12.65 -6.12 -3.94
N HIS A 48 -11.50 -6.30 -3.29
CA HIS A 48 -11.27 -7.33 -2.28
C HIS A 48 -11.61 -6.87 -0.85
N GLY A 49 -12.15 -5.65 -0.68
CA GLY A 49 -12.45 -5.07 0.63
C GLY A 49 -11.22 -4.79 1.49
N LEU A 50 -10.02 -4.84 0.89
CA LEU A 50 -8.77 -4.50 1.54
C LEU A 50 -8.60 -2.99 1.43
N SER A 51 -9.09 -2.23 2.41
CA SER A 51 -8.79 -0.81 2.44
C SER A 51 -7.27 -0.63 2.59
N ILE A 52 -6.61 -0.08 1.57
CA ILE A 52 -5.17 0.25 1.62
C ILE A 52 -4.90 1.31 2.70
N GLN A 53 -5.95 1.96 3.20
CA GLN A 53 -5.93 2.97 4.26
C GLN A 53 -5.70 2.39 5.67
N LYS A 54 -4.73 1.48 5.85
CA LYS A 54 -4.14 1.27 7.18
C LYS A 54 -3.29 2.48 7.52
N LYS A 55 -3.96 3.53 7.99
CA LYS A 55 -3.32 4.73 8.52
C LYS A 55 -2.38 4.28 9.66
N PRO A 56 -1.09 4.64 9.63
CA PRO A 56 -0.20 4.35 10.75
C PRO A 56 -0.82 4.92 12.02
N TYR A 57 -0.89 4.11 13.07
CA TYR A 57 -1.33 4.53 14.39
C TYR A 57 -0.10 4.62 15.30
N TYR A 58 -0.10 5.57 16.23
CA TYR A 58 0.91 5.58 17.29
C TYR A 58 0.63 4.41 18.25
N THR A 59 1.68 3.86 18.88
CA THR A 59 1.53 2.78 19.86
C THR A 59 0.61 3.14 21.02
N ASP A 60 0.50 4.43 21.31
CA ASP A 60 -0.26 4.97 22.43
C ASP A 60 -1.68 5.41 22.03
N GLU A 61 -2.04 5.30 20.74
CA GLU A 61 -3.39 5.62 20.27
C GLU A 61 -4.37 4.50 20.66
N PRO A 62 -5.54 4.84 21.22
CA PRO A 62 -6.57 3.85 21.53
C PRO A 62 -7.13 3.27 20.22
N GLN A 63 -6.93 1.96 20.01
CA GLN A 63 -7.47 1.28 18.82
C GLN A 63 -9.00 1.19 18.89
N THR A 64 -9.67 1.65 17.83
CA THR A 64 -11.14 1.56 17.69
C THR A 64 -11.61 0.17 17.26
N SER A 65 -10.69 -0.73 16.91
CA SER A 65 -10.99 -2.12 16.59
C SER A 65 -10.93 -2.98 17.85
N SER A 66 -12.07 -3.49 18.30
CA SER A 66 -12.11 -4.52 19.34
C SER A 66 -11.71 -5.88 18.75
N MET A 67 -10.64 -6.47 19.27
CA MET A 67 -10.30 -7.86 18.98
C MET A 67 -11.30 -8.75 19.72
N VAL A 68 -12.14 -9.47 18.97
CA VAL A 68 -13.08 -10.44 19.54
C VAL A 68 -12.51 -11.83 19.33
N LEU A 69 -12.40 -12.61 20.40
CA LEU A 69 -12.02 -14.02 20.30
C LEU A 69 -13.14 -14.79 19.61
N MET A 70 -12.79 -15.66 18.66
CA MET A 70 -13.77 -16.45 17.91
C MET A 70 -14.65 -17.31 18.83
N ASP A 71 -14.11 -17.75 19.97
CA ASP A 71 -14.83 -18.52 20.98
C ASP A 71 -16.00 -17.72 21.59
N ASP A 72 -15.84 -16.40 21.79
CA ASP A 72 -16.89 -15.54 22.33
C ASP A 72 -18.07 -15.38 21.36
N LEU A 73 -17.79 -15.34 20.05
CA LEU A 73 -18.83 -15.27 19.01
C LEU A 73 -19.66 -16.56 18.97
N LEU A 74 -19.02 -17.72 19.15
CA LEU A 74 -19.69 -19.00 19.21
C LEU A 74 -20.55 -19.14 20.48
N ALA A 75 -20.07 -18.63 21.61
CA ALA A 75 -20.80 -18.63 22.87
C ALA A 75 -22.06 -17.74 22.81
N GLN A 76 -22.00 -16.58 22.16
CA GLN A 76 -23.17 -15.71 22.00
C GLN A 76 -24.24 -16.30 21.09
N LYS A 77 -23.86 -17.02 20.03
CA LYS A 77 -24.80 -17.72 19.15
C LYS A 77 -25.65 -18.75 19.90
N ASN A 78 -25.09 -19.42 20.90
CA ASN A 78 -25.80 -20.43 21.69
C ASN A 78 -26.73 -19.84 22.76
N LYS A 79 -26.55 -18.59 23.18
CA LYS A 79 -27.44 -17.90 24.13
C LYS A 79 -28.70 -17.31 23.48
N ASN A 80 -28.67 -17.08 22.16
CA ASN A 80 -29.78 -16.51 21.40
C ASN A 80 -30.68 -17.58 20.73
N LYS A 81 -30.60 -18.84 21.18
CA LYS A 81 -31.42 -19.96 20.72
C LYS A 81 -32.20 -20.53 21.89
#